data_AF-A0A7Y5PN05-F1
#
_entry.id   AF-A0A7Y5PN05-F1
#
_cell.length_a   1.000
_cell.length_b   1.000
_cell.length_c   1.000
_cell.angle_alpha   90.00
_cell.angle_beta   90.00
_cell.angle_gamma   90.00
#
_symmetry.space_group_name_H-M   'P 1'
#
loop_
_entity.id
_entity.type
_entity.pdbx_description
1 polymer ?
#
loop_
_entity_poly.entity_id
_entity_poly.type
_entity_poly.pdbx_seq_one_letter_code
_entity_poly.pdbx_strand_id
1 'polypeptide(L)'
;MSTAYHFTFEPHWWHAPLAFWVHVPVDAAAEQFEPPAPAAVAHKGYAVLHVSFDRHELVFSSPEQLDHFIEVLAKKPLPTSRQLSARRGAAMGPNGHWLSRLPAALKSPRVRARLVLALRGIRAQVVGVVLEPRGDDARNRLRFTVTFPVR
;
A
#
# COMPACT_ATOMS: atom_id res chain seq x y z
N MET A 1 -11.24 -9.69 -16.47
CA MET A 1 -10.35 -8.71 -15.81
C MET A 1 -9.23 -9.52 -15.18
N SER A 2 -7.98 -9.24 -15.50
CA SER A 2 -6.86 -9.84 -14.77
C SER A 2 -6.59 -9.00 -13.51
N THR A 3 -6.26 -9.67 -12.42
CA THR A 3 -5.63 -9.04 -11.27
C THR A 3 -4.46 -9.91 -10.88
N ALA A 4 -3.27 -9.32 -10.87
CA ALA A 4 -2.03 -9.98 -10.51
C ALA A 4 -1.29 -9.09 -9.51
N TYR A 5 -0.42 -9.70 -8.70
CA TYR A 5 0.46 -8.96 -7.82
C TYR A 5 1.85 -9.58 -7.81
N HIS A 6 2.84 -8.76 -7.52
CA HIS A 6 4.22 -9.18 -7.29
C HIS A 6 4.89 -8.28 -6.25
N PHE A 7 6.08 -8.66 -5.81
CA PHE A 7 6.90 -7.86 -4.91
C PHE A 7 8.18 -7.43 -5.60
N THR A 8 8.55 -6.17 -5.38
CA THR A 8 9.88 -5.61 -5.63
C THR A 8 10.55 -5.30 -4.29
N PHE A 9 11.85 -5.00 -4.32
CA PHE A 9 12.58 -4.52 -3.16
C PHE A 9 13.22 -3.17 -3.50
N GLU A 10 12.89 -2.16 -2.71
CA GLU A 10 13.27 -0.76 -2.94
C GLU A 10 14.15 -0.25 -1.78
N PRO A 11 15.11 0.66 -2.03
CA PRO A 11 15.96 1.22 -0.97
C PRO A 11 15.18 2.08 0.03
N HIS A 12 14.01 2.61 -0.33
CA HIS A 12 13.21 3.47 0.54
C HIS A 12 11.69 3.23 0.38
N TRP A 13 11.00 2.96 1.49
CA TRP A 13 9.55 2.76 1.53
C TRP A 13 8.74 4.04 1.25
N TRP A 14 9.26 5.21 1.65
CA TRP A 14 8.54 6.48 1.63
C TRP A 14 8.15 7.01 0.23
N HIS A 15 8.66 6.41 -0.84
CA HIS A 15 8.34 6.77 -2.22
C HIS A 15 6.95 6.25 -2.67
N ALA A 16 6.36 5.28 -1.95
CA ALA A 16 5.01 4.82 -2.28
C ALA A 16 3.99 5.96 -2.11
N PRO A 17 3.02 6.18 -3.03
CA PRO A 17 2.18 7.38 -3.01
C PRO A 17 1.32 7.58 -1.76
N LEU A 18 1.10 6.51 -0.97
CA LEU A 18 0.37 6.54 0.29
C LEU A 18 1.29 6.66 1.51
N ALA A 19 2.59 6.39 1.39
CA ALA A 19 3.51 6.27 2.50
C ALA A 19 3.54 7.52 3.37
N PHE A 20 3.66 8.69 2.74
CA PHE A 20 3.48 9.98 3.40
C PHE A 20 2.16 9.99 4.18
N TRP A 21 1.01 9.80 3.53
CA TRP A 21 -0.33 10.00 4.09
C TRP A 21 -0.72 9.06 5.23
N VAL A 22 -0.11 7.88 5.30
CA VAL A 22 -0.44 6.84 6.28
C VAL A 22 0.49 6.89 7.48
N HIS A 23 1.80 6.93 7.25
CA HIS A 23 2.79 6.94 8.33
C HIS A 23 3.01 8.39 8.78
N VAL A 24 2.39 8.77 9.91
CA VAL A 24 2.49 10.12 10.47
C VAL A 24 3.53 10.11 11.59
N PRO A 25 4.56 10.98 11.57
CA PRO A 25 5.54 11.05 12.66
C PRO A 25 4.84 11.45 13.97
N VAL A 26 5.16 10.75 15.05
CA VAL A 26 4.60 10.98 16.40
C VAL A 26 5.17 12.26 17.01
N ASP A 27 6.45 12.54 16.74
CA ASP A 27 7.14 13.78 17.03
C ASP A 27 7.94 14.18 15.79
N ALA A 28 8.04 15.48 15.50
CA ALA A 28 8.77 16.02 14.36
C ALA A 28 10.28 15.73 14.40
N ALA A 29 10.83 15.44 15.60
CA ALA A 29 12.22 15.05 15.79
C ALA A 29 12.46 13.53 15.84
N ALA A 30 11.42 12.70 15.82
CA ALA A 30 11.53 11.25 16.00
C ALA A 30 11.34 10.46 14.69
N GLU A 31 12.14 9.41 14.49
CA GLU A 31 11.93 8.41 13.44
C GLU A 31 10.76 7.45 13.74
N GLN A 32 9.88 7.83 14.68
CA GLN A 32 8.73 7.04 15.11
C GLN A 32 7.48 7.52 14.38
N PHE A 33 6.83 6.60 13.68
CA PHE A 33 5.61 6.85 12.92
C PHE A 33 4.44 6.07 13.52
N GLU A 34 3.25 6.63 13.43
CA GLU A 34 1.99 5.96 13.73
C GLU A 34 1.09 6.00 12.47
N PRO A 35 0.75 4.84 11.86
CA PRO A 35 1.32 3.52 12.11
C PRO A 35 2.82 3.45 11.80
N PRO A 36 3.58 2.49 12.38
CA PRO A 36 5.02 2.38 12.20
C PRO A 36 5.42 2.20 10.73
N ALA A 37 6.59 2.70 10.37
CA ALA A 37 7.21 2.46 9.07
C ALA A 37 7.40 0.94 8.83
N PRO A 38 7.28 0.44 7.59
CA PRO A 38 7.53 -0.95 7.29
C PRO A 38 8.97 -1.34 7.60
N ALA A 39 9.18 -2.56 8.11
CA ALA A 39 10.52 -3.07 8.37
C ALA A 39 11.29 -3.33 7.06
N ALA A 40 12.59 -3.04 7.06
CA ALA A 40 13.48 -3.44 5.98
C ALA A 40 13.79 -4.94 6.06
N VAL A 41 13.80 -5.62 4.91
CA VAL A 41 14.31 -6.99 4.78
C VAL A 41 15.83 -6.93 4.65
N ALA A 42 16.52 -7.73 5.48
CA ALA A 42 17.97 -7.77 5.54
C ALA A 42 18.60 -7.95 4.15
N HIS A 43 19.57 -7.11 3.82
CA HIS A 43 20.30 -7.07 2.54
C HIS A 43 19.44 -6.84 1.27
N LYS A 44 18.14 -6.53 1.39
CA LYS A 44 17.24 -6.27 0.26
C LYS A 44 16.59 -4.89 0.28
N GLY A 45 16.37 -4.30 1.45
CA GLY A 45 15.60 -3.07 1.59
C GLY A 45 14.11 -3.34 1.84
N TYR A 46 13.23 -2.44 1.43
CA TYR A 46 11.81 -2.50 1.74
C TYR A 46 11.03 -3.26 0.67
N ALA A 47 10.22 -4.23 1.09
CA ALA A 47 9.32 -4.94 0.18
C ALA A 47 8.19 -4.01 -0.28
N VAL A 48 8.01 -3.85 -1.59
CA VAL A 48 6.92 -3.06 -2.18
C VAL A 48 6.00 -3.99 -2.96
N LEU A 49 4.71 -3.98 -2.58
CA LEU A 49 3.65 -4.72 -3.25
C LEU A 49 3.19 -3.94 -4.48
N HIS A 50 3.37 -4.54 -5.64
CA HIS A 50 2.81 -4.07 -6.91
C HIS A 50 1.54 -4.86 -7.23
N VAL A 51 0.41 -4.17 -7.41
CA VAL A 51 -0.88 -4.76 -7.81
C VAL A 51 -1.28 -4.23 -9.19
N SER A 52 -1.29 -5.12 -10.18
CA SER A 52 -1.84 -4.85 -11.50
C SER A 52 -3.35 -5.06 -11.48
N PHE A 53 -4.12 -4.01 -11.75
CA PHE A 53 -5.58 -4.05 -11.88
C PHE A 53 -6.00 -3.38 -13.18
N ASP A 54 -6.45 -4.20 -14.14
CA ASP A 54 -6.72 -3.75 -15.52
C ASP A 54 -5.48 -3.07 -16.14
N ARG A 55 -5.58 -1.86 -16.69
CA ARG A 55 -4.45 -1.07 -17.24
C ARG A 55 -3.68 -0.23 -16.20
N HIS A 56 -3.89 -0.46 -14.91
CA HIS A 56 -3.33 0.36 -13.84
C HIS A 56 -2.50 -0.49 -12.87
N GLU A 57 -1.38 0.07 -12.42
CA GLU A 57 -0.59 -0.47 -11.33
C GLU A 57 -0.78 0.38 -10.08
N LEU A 58 -0.90 -0.28 -8.93
CA LEU A 58 -0.98 0.33 -7.61
C LEU A 58 0.18 -0.22 -6.77
N VAL A 59 0.91 0.66 -6.09
CA VAL A 59 2.08 0.29 -5.28
C VAL A 59 1.86 0.64 -3.81
N PHE A 60 2.24 -0.28 -2.92
CA PHE A 60 2.10 -0.15 -1.47
C PHE A 60 3.38 -0.66 -0.80
N SER A 61 4.02 0.15 0.04
CA SER A 61 5.23 -0.29 0.77
C SER A 61 4.93 -0.89 2.15
N SER A 62 3.66 -0.95 2.56
CA SER A 62 3.22 -1.49 3.85
C SER A 62 1.78 -2.00 3.81
N PRO A 63 1.38 -2.93 4.70
CA PRO A 63 0.00 -3.36 4.87
C PRO A 63 -0.95 -2.20 5.19
N GLU A 64 -0.52 -1.26 6.02
CA GLU A 64 -1.34 -0.15 6.50
C GLU A 64 -1.72 0.81 5.37
N GLN A 65 -0.86 0.93 4.34
CA GLN A 65 -1.19 1.66 3.11
C GLN A 65 -2.26 0.95 2.29
N LEU A 66 -2.17 -0.37 2.13
CA LEU A 66 -3.18 -1.16 1.44
C LEU A 66 -4.54 -1.06 2.18
N ASP A 67 -4.51 -1.09 3.51
CA ASP A 67 -5.69 -1.01 4.37
C ASP A 67 -6.37 0.36 4.30
N HIS A 68 -5.59 1.43 4.44
CA HIS A 68 -6.08 2.79 4.26
C HIS A 68 -6.70 3.01 2.86
N PHE A 69 -6.08 2.47 1.82
CA PHE A 69 -6.60 2.54 0.45
C PHE A 69 -7.95 1.82 0.32
N ILE A 70 -8.04 0.59 0.85
CA ILE A 70 -9.28 -0.21 0.88
C ILE A 70 -10.37 0.52 1.66
N GLU A 71 -10.05 1.07 2.84
CA GLU A 71 -10.99 1.76 3.73
C GLU A 71 -11.54 3.04 3.08
N VAL A 72 -10.67 3.85 2.47
CA VAL A 72 -11.06 5.08 1.75
C VAL A 72 -11.93 4.77 0.52
N LEU A 73 -11.56 3.76 -0.28
CA LEU A 73 -12.35 3.39 -1.46
C LEU A 73 -13.65 2.64 -1.13
N ALA A 74 -13.75 1.96 0.01
CA ALA A 74 -14.98 1.29 0.43
C ALA A 74 -16.12 2.27 0.82
N LYS A 75 -15.78 3.51 1.19
CA LYS A 75 -16.75 4.51 1.67
C LYS A 75 -17.79 4.92 0.61
N LYS A 76 -18.99 5.21 1.11
CA LYS A 76 -20.17 5.68 0.35
C LYS A 76 -20.82 6.83 1.14
N PRO A 77 -20.78 8.08 0.66
CA PRO A 77 -20.06 8.55 -0.54
C PRO A 77 -18.54 8.39 -0.42
N LEU A 78 -17.83 8.50 -1.55
CA LEU A 78 -16.36 8.56 -1.55
C LEU A 78 -15.92 9.88 -0.89
N PRO A 79 -15.01 9.89 0.09
CA PRO A 79 -14.50 11.13 0.67
C PRO A 79 -13.71 11.95 -0.36
N THR A 80 -13.73 13.27 -0.20
CA THR A 80 -12.94 14.18 -1.03
C THR A 80 -11.46 14.18 -0.61
N SER A 81 -10.56 14.48 -1.55
CA SER A 81 -9.13 14.70 -1.23
C SER A 81 -8.94 15.82 -0.20
N ARG A 82 -9.81 16.83 -0.17
CA ARG A 82 -9.80 17.92 0.82
C ARG A 82 -10.12 17.43 2.22
N GLN A 83 -11.14 16.58 2.39
CA GLN A 83 -11.47 15.97 3.68
C GLN A 83 -10.34 15.06 4.18
N LEU A 84 -9.66 14.34 3.28
CA LEU A 84 -8.55 13.46 3.67
C LEU A 84 -7.26 14.25 3.98
N SER A 85 -6.89 15.26 3.19
CA SER A 85 -5.71 16.09 3.49
C SER A 85 -5.88 16.88 4.79
N ALA A 86 -7.07 17.41 5.06
CA ALA A 86 -7.37 18.16 6.29
C ALA A 86 -7.19 17.31 7.56
N ARG A 87 -7.47 16.00 7.53
CA ARG A 87 -7.28 15.10 8.68
C ARG A 87 -5.84 15.01 9.16
N ARG A 88 -4.86 15.27 8.28
CA ARG A 88 -3.45 15.25 8.65
C ARG A 88 -2.95 16.60 9.19
N GLY A 89 -3.56 17.71 8.79
CA GLY A 89 -3.08 19.06 9.15
C GLY A 89 -1.72 19.45 8.53
N ALA A 90 -1.19 18.68 7.57
CA ALA A 90 0.09 18.98 6.92
C ALA A 90 -0.06 20.02 5.79
N ALA A 91 1.04 20.71 5.45
CA ALA A 91 1.09 21.71 4.37
C ALA A 91 0.74 21.16 2.97
N MET A 92 0.78 19.84 2.78
CA MET A 92 0.40 19.19 1.53
C MET A 92 -1.11 19.29 1.28
N GLY A 93 -1.50 20.21 0.40
CA GLY A 93 -2.89 20.45 0.04
C GLY A 93 -3.56 19.31 -0.75
N PRO A 94 -4.87 19.44 -1.05
CA PRO A 94 -5.69 18.37 -1.65
C PRO A 94 -5.17 17.81 -2.98
N ASN A 95 -4.39 18.59 -3.73
CA ASN A 95 -3.80 18.20 -5.02
C ASN A 95 -2.55 17.31 -4.90
N GLY A 96 -1.93 17.30 -3.71
CA GLY A 96 -0.86 16.35 -3.36
C GLY A 96 -1.38 15.01 -2.85
N HIS A 97 -2.67 14.92 -2.51
CA HIS A 97 -3.27 13.71 -1.94
C HIS A 97 -3.35 12.58 -2.98
N TRP A 98 -3.02 11.35 -2.57
CA TRP A 98 -3.02 10.16 -3.43
C TRP A 98 -4.36 9.97 -4.16
N LEU A 99 -5.48 10.18 -3.45
CA LEU A 99 -6.83 10.10 -4.03
C LEU A 99 -7.07 11.15 -5.12
N SER A 100 -6.40 12.30 -5.10
CA SER A 100 -6.48 13.26 -6.22
C SER A 100 -5.83 12.67 -7.47
N ARG A 101 -4.62 12.11 -7.31
CA ARG A 101 -3.81 11.49 -8.37
C ARG A 101 -4.34 10.15 -8.89
N LEU A 102 -5.17 9.44 -8.12
CA LEU A 102 -5.78 8.17 -8.55
C LEU A 102 -6.59 8.35 -9.86
N PRO A 103 -6.43 7.49 -10.88
CA PRO A 103 -7.19 7.57 -12.14
C PRO A 103 -8.70 7.61 -11.96
N ALA A 104 -9.38 8.45 -12.75
CA ALA A 104 -10.84 8.65 -12.66
C ALA A 104 -11.64 7.35 -12.84
N ALA A 105 -11.18 6.44 -13.71
CA ALA A 105 -11.79 5.14 -13.93
C ALA A 105 -11.91 4.33 -12.62
N LEU A 106 -10.86 4.31 -11.80
CA LEU A 106 -10.81 3.57 -10.53
C LEU A 106 -11.70 4.19 -9.43
N LYS A 107 -12.05 5.48 -9.54
CA LYS A 107 -12.94 6.17 -8.60
C LYS A 107 -14.42 5.81 -8.81
N SER A 108 -14.80 5.42 -10.02
CA SER A 108 -16.20 5.13 -10.39
C SER A 108 -16.81 4.01 -9.52
N PRO A 109 -18.09 4.09 -9.08
CA PRO A 109 -18.62 3.18 -8.05
C PRO A 109 -18.49 1.69 -8.37
N ARG A 110 -18.74 1.30 -9.62
CA ARG A 110 -18.68 -0.11 -10.07
C ARG A 110 -17.26 -0.64 -10.14
N VAL A 111 -16.30 0.15 -10.63
CA VAL A 111 -14.89 -0.25 -10.69
C VAL A 111 -14.31 -0.27 -9.28
N ARG A 112 -14.62 0.75 -8.47
CA ARG A 112 -14.17 0.87 -7.08
C ARG A 112 -14.60 -0.32 -6.22
N ALA A 113 -15.85 -0.79 -6.35
CA ALA A 113 -16.33 -1.99 -5.65
C ALA A 113 -15.55 -3.25 -6.04
N ARG A 114 -15.22 -3.43 -7.33
CA ARG A 114 -14.40 -4.55 -7.83
C ARG A 114 -12.95 -4.45 -7.35
N LEU A 115 -12.37 -3.26 -7.38
CA LEU A 115 -11.02 -3.00 -6.91
C LEU A 115 -10.89 -3.28 -5.40
N VAL A 116 -11.85 -2.80 -4.59
CA VAL A 116 -11.91 -3.11 -3.14
C VAL A 116 -12.01 -4.61 -2.89
N LEU A 117 -12.82 -5.35 -3.66
CA LEU A 117 -12.91 -6.80 -3.53
C LEU A 117 -11.59 -7.50 -3.87
N ALA A 118 -10.97 -7.12 -4.99
CA ALA A 118 -9.69 -7.68 -5.44
C ALA A 118 -8.55 -7.39 -4.45
N LEU A 119 -8.45 -6.14 -3.97
CA LEU A 119 -7.45 -5.73 -2.99
C LEU A 119 -7.65 -6.41 -1.63
N ARG A 120 -8.89 -6.66 -1.20
CA ARG A 120 -9.15 -7.48 0.01
C ARG A 120 -8.69 -8.92 -0.16
N GLY A 121 -8.92 -9.51 -1.34
CA GLY A 121 -8.43 -10.84 -1.69
C GLY A 121 -6.92 -10.93 -1.67
N ILE A 122 -6.22 -9.93 -2.23
CA ILE A 122 -4.75 -9.82 -2.18
C ILE A 122 -4.27 -9.59 -0.75
N ARG A 123 -4.88 -8.66 0.00
CA ARG A 123 -4.55 -8.41 1.42
C ARG A 123 -4.58 -9.69 2.24
N ALA A 124 -5.61 -10.53 2.07
CA ALA A 124 -5.71 -11.82 2.75
C ALA A 124 -4.62 -12.83 2.33
N GLN A 125 -4.02 -12.68 1.15
CA GLN A 125 -2.92 -13.51 0.65
C GLN A 125 -1.53 -12.97 1.02
N VAL A 126 -1.39 -11.66 1.27
CA VAL A 126 -0.08 -10.98 1.47
C VAL A 126 0.12 -10.36 2.85
N VAL A 127 -0.90 -10.35 3.70
CA VAL A 127 -0.81 -9.96 5.11
C VAL A 127 -1.00 -11.23 5.96
N GLY A 128 0.01 -12.13 5.97
CA GLY A 128 -0.08 -13.33 6.81
C GLY A 128 0.90 -14.54 6.68
N VAL A 129 1.84 -14.67 5.71
CA VAL A 129 2.58 -15.96 5.45
C VAL A 129 4.16 -16.12 5.47
N VAL A 130 5.02 -15.08 5.74
CA VAL A 130 6.51 -14.93 6.06
C VAL A 130 7.63 -14.73 4.98
N LEU A 131 8.30 -13.54 4.90
CA LEU A 131 9.36 -13.16 3.90
C LEU A 131 10.80 -13.67 4.18
N GLU A 132 11.00 -15.00 4.27
CA GLU A 132 12.36 -15.57 4.42
C GLU A 132 13.10 -15.79 3.07
N PRO A 133 14.43 -15.52 2.99
CA PRO A 133 15.26 -15.98 1.88
C PRO A 133 15.59 -17.47 2.03
N ARG A 134 14.93 -18.35 1.28
CA ARG A 134 15.32 -19.76 1.20
C ARG A 134 16.51 -19.92 0.25
N GLY A 135 17.60 -20.50 0.74
CA GLY A 135 18.68 -21.02 -0.11
C GLY A 135 18.17 -22.19 -0.96
N ASP A 136 18.71 -22.30 -2.17
CA ASP A 136 18.54 -23.36 -3.16
C ASP A 136 17.09 -23.73 -3.60
N ASP A 137 16.71 -23.27 -4.80
CA ASP A 137 16.42 -24.21 -5.90
C ASP A 137 16.52 -23.51 -7.28
N ALA A 138 17.00 -24.22 -8.29
CA ALA A 138 17.46 -23.69 -9.57
C ALA A 138 16.34 -23.42 -10.60
N ARG A 139 15.18 -22.89 -10.18
CA ARG A 139 14.08 -22.50 -11.09
C ARG A 139 13.51 -21.14 -10.72
N ASN A 140 13.63 -20.20 -11.66
CA ASN A 140 13.29 -18.78 -11.52
C ASN A 140 11.79 -18.52 -11.26
N ARG A 141 11.36 -18.73 -10.01
CA ARG A 141 10.09 -18.30 -9.43
C ARG A 141 10.24 -18.25 -7.92
N LEU A 142 10.79 -17.14 -7.41
CA LEU A 142 10.83 -16.85 -5.97
C LEU A 142 9.39 -16.89 -5.42
N ARG A 143 9.04 -17.98 -4.72
CA ARG A 143 7.76 -18.11 -4.03
C ARG A 143 7.89 -17.40 -2.69
N PHE A 144 7.46 -16.15 -2.66
CA PHE A 144 7.39 -15.37 -1.43
C PHE A 144 6.20 -15.82 -0.58
N THR A 145 6.49 -16.33 0.60
CA THR A 145 5.64 -16.28 1.78
C THR A 145 5.68 -14.82 2.34
N VAL A 146 4.59 -14.23 2.87
CA VAL A 146 4.51 -12.78 3.25
C VAL A 146 3.64 -12.48 4.51
N THR A 147 4.20 -12.40 5.75
CA THR A 147 3.49 -12.03 7.00
C THR A 147 4.14 -10.81 7.62
N PHE A 148 3.30 -10.05 8.27
CA PHE A 148 3.68 -9.01 9.21
C PHE A 148 3.20 -9.48 10.59
N PRO A 149 4.05 -9.40 11.64
CA PRO A 149 3.70 -9.91 12.96
C PRO A 149 2.48 -9.17 13.51
N VAL A 150 1.52 -9.92 14.06
CA VAL A 150 0.40 -9.36 14.80
C VAL A 150 0.93 -8.88 16.15
N ARG A 151 0.70 -7.60 16.47
CA ARG A 151 0.73 -7.09 17.85
C ARG A 151 -0.62 -7.29 18.50
#